data_AF-A0A7X3TPX7-F1
#
_entry.id   AF-A0A7X3TPX7-F1
#
_cell.length_a   1.000
_cell.length_b   1.000
_cell.length_c   1.000
_cell.angle_alpha   90.00
_cell.angle_beta   90.00
_cell.angle_gamma   90.00
#
_symmetry.space_group_name_H-M   'P 1'
#
loop_
_entity.id
_entity.type
_entity.pdbx_description
1 polymer ?
#
loop_
_entity_poly.entity_id
_entity_poly.type
_entity_poly.pdbx_seq_one_letter_code
_entity_poly.pdbx_strand_id
1 'polypeptide(L)'
;MRARSMALIGLVALGLVWSCGGLVPPQLAYDLHVMSILPEGRGDYTIDPDDSSTVFSKEGLLIRVRHLSDAELNERFPPLYDGRHVNPYTRDDIDPEKGYIPPRFTVFEVEVINKTYAKIEFDPAKATMESGGETHRYYDPGREGAVVLGGNSFTKYYKMELGT
;
A
#
# COMPACT_ATOMS: atom_id res chain seq x y z
N MET A 1 14.11 -24.41 -56.63
CA MET A 1 14.62 -23.08 -56.17
C MET A 1 13.67 -22.40 -55.18
N ARG A 2 12.35 -22.31 -55.45
CA ARG A 2 11.36 -21.63 -54.59
C ARG A 2 11.23 -22.14 -53.14
N ALA A 3 11.29 -23.47 -52.92
CA ALA A 3 11.15 -24.05 -51.57
C ALA A 3 12.33 -23.74 -50.63
N ARG A 4 13.56 -23.65 -51.16
CA ARG A 4 14.75 -23.27 -50.37
C ARG A 4 14.72 -21.80 -49.96
N SER A 5 14.19 -20.92 -50.81
CA SER A 5 14.02 -19.50 -50.51
C SER A 5 12.94 -19.26 -49.44
N MET A 6 11.82 -20.01 -49.46
CA MET A 6 10.77 -19.91 -48.42
C MET A 6 11.26 -20.41 -47.05
N ALA A 7 12.03 -21.51 -47.02
CA ALA A 7 12.61 -22.02 -45.78
C ALA A 7 13.62 -21.04 -45.17
N LEU A 8 14.44 -20.39 -46.00
CA LEU A 8 15.42 -19.39 -45.56
C LEU A 8 14.73 -18.14 -44.98
N ILE A 9 13.65 -17.66 -45.62
CA ILE A 9 12.87 -16.52 -45.13
C ILE A 9 12.20 -16.86 -43.79
N GLY A 10 11.66 -18.08 -43.64
CA GLY A 10 11.08 -18.53 -42.38
C GLY A 10 12.10 -18.58 -41.23
N LEU A 11 13.32 -19.01 -41.51
CA LEU A 11 14.40 -19.11 -40.52
C LEU A 11 14.91 -17.73 -40.08
N VAL A 12 15.00 -16.77 -41.02
CA VAL A 12 15.36 -15.37 -40.72
C VAL A 12 14.27 -14.67 -39.91
N ALA A 13 12.99 -14.89 -40.24
CA ALA A 13 11.88 -14.34 -39.48
C ALA A 13 11.85 -14.87 -38.03
N LEU A 14 12.09 -16.18 -37.84
CA LEU A 14 12.15 -16.79 -36.51
C LEU A 14 13.32 -16.23 -35.67
N GLY A 15 14.47 -16.00 -36.30
CA GLY A 15 15.64 -15.39 -35.67
C GLY A 15 15.41 -13.93 -35.25
N LEU A 16 14.70 -13.14 -36.06
CA LEU A 16 14.36 -11.74 -35.75
C LEU A 16 13.36 -11.64 -34.57
N VAL A 17 12.41 -12.56 -34.47
CA VAL A 17 11.45 -12.60 -33.35
C VAL A 17 12.16 -12.96 -32.04
N TRP A 18 13.13 -13.89 -32.08
CA TRP A 18 13.94 -14.24 -30.90
C TRP A 18 14.92 -13.14 -30.49
N SER A 19 15.47 -12.37 -31.44
CA SER A 19 16.39 -11.27 -31.09
C SER A 19 15.69 -10.08 -30.46
N CYS A 20 14.42 -9.82 -30.79
CA CYS A 20 13.67 -8.70 -30.21
C CYS A 20 13.08 -9.01 -28.82
N GLY A 21 12.90 -10.29 -28.46
CA GLY A 21 12.34 -10.67 -27.15
C GLY A 21 13.23 -10.30 -25.96
N GLY A 22 14.55 -10.24 -26.15
CA GLY A 22 15.52 -9.86 -25.10
C GLY A 22 15.75 -8.35 -24.96
N LEU A 23 15.14 -7.52 -25.80
CA LEU A 23 15.30 -6.06 -25.77
C LEU A 23 14.26 -5.36 -24.88
N VAL A 24 13.22 -6.07 -24.44
CA VAL A 24 12.28 -5.54 -23.45
C VAL A 24 12.88 -5.81 -22.08
N PRO A 25 13.34 -4.78 -21.35
CA PRO A 25 13.83 -4.99 -19.99
C PRO A 25 12.71 -5.59 -19.13
N PRO A 26 13.02 -6.55 -18.25
CA PRO A 26 12.01 -7.09 -17.33
C PRO A 26 11.51 -5.95 -16.44
N GLN A 27 10.20 -5.75 -16.40
CA GLN A 27 9.59 -4.83 -15.45
C GLN A 27 9.56 -5.53 -14.10
N LEU A 28 10.30 -5.00 -13.12
CA LEU A 28 10.26 -5.48 -11.74
C LEU A 28 9.02 -4.90 -11.07
N ALA A 29 8.27 -5.76 -10.38
CA ALA A 29 7.13 -5.37 -9.58
C ALA A 29 7.43 -5.69 -8.11
N TYR A 30 6.95 -4.83 -7.22
CA TYR A 30 6.95 -5.08 -5.79
C TYR A 30 5.59 -5.65 -5.40
N ASP A 31 5.60 -6.75 -4.65
CA ASP A 31 4.39 -7.38 -4.12
C ASP A 31 4.53 -7.55 -2.60
N LEU A 32 3.49 -7.13 -1.87
CA LEU A 32 3.44 -7.13 -0.41
C LEU A 32 2.21 -7.90 0.06
N HIS A 33 2.47 -9.01 0.75
CA HIS A 33 1.44 -9.79 1.41
C HIS A 33 1.55 -9.62 2.93
N VAL A 34 0.45 -9.19 3.54
CA VAL A 34 0.31 -9.07 5.00
C VAL A 34 -0.51 -10.23 5.51
N MET A 35 0.02 -10.94 6.51
CA MET A 35 -0.69 -12.02 7.18
C MET A 35 -0.90 -11.67 8.65
N SER A 36 -2.10 -11.96 9.14
CA SER A 36 -2.49 -11.73 10.52
C SER A 36 -2.15 -12.95 11.37
N ILE A 37 -1.55 -12.74 12.54
CA ILE A 37 -1.28 -13.79 13.53
C ILE A 37 -2.13 -13.52 14.76
N LEU A 38 -3.02 -14.46 15.09
CA LEU A 38 -3.88 -14.33 16.26
C LEU A 38 -3.13 -14.67 17.55
N PRO A 39 -3.33 -13.91 18.64
CA PRO A 39 -2.79 -14.26 19.94
C PRO A 39 -3.44 -15.53 20.49
N GLU A 40 -2.62 -16.47 21.00
CA GLU A 40 -3.13 -17.69 21.60
C GLU A 40 -4.01 -17.41 22.84
N GLY A 41 -5.11 -18.15 22.98
CA GLY A 41 -6.00 -18.06 24.15
C GLY A 41 -6.90 -16.83 24.20
N ARG A 42 -6.89 -15.99 23.16
CA ARG A 42 -7.74 -14.79 23.04
C ARG A 42 -8.76 -14.98 21.91
N GLY A 43 -9.99 -15.33 22.29
CA GLY A 43 -11.11 -15.57 21.37
C GLY A 43 -11.86 -14.30 20.92
N ASP A 44 -11.33 -13.13 21.28
CA ASP A 44 -11.81 -11.79 20.92
C ASP A 44 -11.29 -11.32 19.55
N TYR A 45 -10.41 -12.09 18.90
CA TYR A 45 -9.90 -11.77 17.57
C TYR A 45 -10.30 -12.83 16.53
N THR A 46 -10.67 -12.37 15.33
CA THR A 46 -10.97 -13.22 14.17
C THR A 46 -10.30 -12.66 12.92
N ILE A 47 -9.97 -13.52 11.96
CA ILE A 47 -9.48 -13.12 10.64
C ILE A 47 -10.64 -13.26 9.65
N ASP A 48 -10.87 -12.21 8.87
CA ASP A 48 -11.83 -12.23 7.76
C ASP A 48 -11.23 -13.03 6.59
N PRO A 49 -11.92 -14.08 6.09
CA PRO A 49 -11.38 -14.93 5.02
C PRO A 49 -11.36 -14.24 3.65
N ASP A 50 -12.13 -13.17 3.45
CA ASP A 50 -12.29 -12.54 2.13
C ASP A 50 -11.18 -11.51 1.87
N ASP A 51 -10.82 -10.71 2.88
CA ASP A 51 -9.83 -9.63 2.75
C ASP A 51 -8.62 -9.76 3.70
N SER A 52 -8.53 -10.86 4.45
CA SER A 52 -7.49 -11.12 5.45
C SER A 52 -7.38 -10.07 6.56
N SER A 53 -8.42 -9.23 6.75
CA SER A 53 -8.47 -8.25 7.81
C SER A 53 -8.60 -8.90 9.19
N THR A 54 -8.03 -8.27 10.20
CA THR A 54 -8.19 -8.70 11.59
C THR A 54 -9.33 -7.93 12.24
N VAL A 55 -10.27 -8.65 12.85
CA VAL A 55 -11.37 -8.07 13.60
C VAL A 55 -11.21 -8.38 15.07
N PHE A 56 -11.11 -7.35 15.90
CA PHE A 56 -11.28 -7.44 17.34
C PHE A 56 -12.76 -7.25 17.69
N SER A 57 -13.31 -8.10 18.55
CA SER A 57 -14.71 -8.10 18.96
C SER A 57 -14.84 -8.13 20.47
N LYS A 58 -15.55 -7.13 21.02
CA LYS A 58 -15.88 -7.07 22.44
C LYS A 58 -17.28 -6.50 22.63
N GLU A 59 -18.22 -7.32 23.10
CA GLU A 59 -19.59 -6.90 23.48
C GLU A 59 -20.32 -6.07 22.40
N GLY A 60 -20.03 -6.33 21.12
CA GLY A 60 -20.61 -5.63 19.96
C GLY A 60 -19.93 -4.31 19.56
N LEU A 61 -18.83 -3.94 20.21
CA LEU A 61 -17.77 -3.14 19.58
C LEU A 61 -16.94 -4.06 18.70
N LEU A 62 -16.81 -3.70 17.41
CA LEU A 62 -15.88 -4.33 16.49
C LEU A 62 -14.84 -3.31 16.03
N ILE A 63 -13.58 -3.70 16.02
CA ILE A 63 -12.48 -2.93 15.43
C ILE A 63 -11.87 -3.80 14.34
N ARG A 64 -12.04 -3.40 13.08
CA ARG A 64 -11.47 -4.08 11.92
C ARG A 64 -10.24 -3.35 11.44
N VAL A 65 -9.14 -4.06 11.24
CA VAL A 65 -7.87 -3.54 10.73
C VAL A 65 -7.53 -4.27 9.44
N ARG A 66 -7.34 -3.50 8.37
CA ARG A 66 -7.10 -4.04 7.03
C ARG A 66 -5.97 -3.32 6.32
N HIS A 67 -5.08 -4.07 5.70
CA HIS A 67 -4.04 -3.52 4.82
C HIS A 67 -4.67 -3.00 3.52
N LEU A 68 -4.26 -1.81 3.08
CA LEU A 68 -4.65 -1.25 1.79
C LEU A 68 -3.50 -1.38 0.79
N SER A 69 -3.77 -1.98 -0.36
CA SER A 69 -2.81 -2.03 -1.47
C SER A 69 -2.64 -0.66 -2.14
N ASP A 70 -1.49 -0.46 -2.79
CA ASP A 70 -1.24 0.75 -3.58
C ASP A 70 -2.29 0.95 -4.69
N ALA A 71 -2.80 -0.15 -5.27
CA ALA A 71 -3.88 -0.10 -6.27
C ALA A 71 -5.17 0.49 -5.68
N GLU A 72 -5.62 -0.01 -4.53
CA GLU A 72 -6.80 0.52 -3.83
C GLU A 72 -6.59 1.98 -3.39
N LEU A 73 -5.39 2.31 -2.90
CA LEU A 73 -5.05 3.67 -2.49
C LEU A 73 -5.09 4.62 -3.68
N ASN A 74 -4.56 4.23 -4.84
CA ASN A 74 -4.60 5.01 -6.07
C ASN A 74 -6.02 5.16 -6.62
N GLU A 75 -6.89 4.16 -6.43
CA GLU A 75 -8.30 4.25 -6.81
C GLU A 75 -9.06 5.24 -5.90
N ARG A 76 -8.80 5.22 -4.59
CA ARG A 76 -9.46 6.11 -3.62
C ARG A 76 -8.95 7.54 -3.67
N PHE A 77 -7.66 7.71 -3.92
CA PHE A 77 -6.98 9.00 -3.97
C PHE A 77 -6.31 9.18 -5.33
N PRO A 78 -7.11 9.25 -6.43
CA PRO A 78 -6.57 9.38 -7.76
C PRO A 78 -5.89 10.74 -7.90
N PRO A 79 -4.78 10.82 -8.66
CA PRO A 79 -4.15 12.10 -8.93
C PRO A 79 -5.10 13.01 -9.72
N LEU A 80 -5.19 14.28 -9.34
CA LEU A 80 -5.97 15.25 -10.11
C LEU A 80 -5.17 15.71 -11.34
N TYR A 81 -5.89 16.05 -12.41
CA TYR A 81 -5.32 16.52 -13.69
C TYR A 81 -4.47 17.80 -13.57
N ASP A 82 -4.49 18.48 -12.43
CA ASP A 82 -3.70 19.69 -12.17
C ASP A 82 -2.23 19.41 -11.83
N GLY A 83 -1.85 18.13 -11.65
CA GLY A 83 -0.50 17.70 -11.32
C GLY A 83 -0.01 18.16 -9.94
N ARG A 84 -0.89 18.78 -9.12
CA ARG A 84 -0.56 19.27 -7.77
C ARG A 84 -1.07 18.32 -6.70
N HIS A 85 -2.11 17.56 -7.01
CA HIS A 85 -2.65 16.55 -6.10
C HIS A 85 -2.11 15.19 -6.51
N VAL A 86 -1.01 14.82 -5.87
CA VAL A 86 -0.45 13.47 -5.90
C VAL A 86 -1.01 12.65 -4.75
N ASN A 87 -1.10 11.33 -4.94
CA ASN A 87 -1.50 10.45 -3.84
C ASN A 87 -0.47 10.57 -2.70
N PRO A 88 -0.88 10.91 -1.47
CA PRO A 88 0.06 11.00 -0.37
C PRO A 88 0.59 9.61 0.04
N TYR A 89 -0.17 8.54 -0.20
CA TYR A 89 0.16 7.23 0.36
C TYR A 89 1.08 6.38 -0.53
N THR A 90 1.13 6.67 -1.82
CA THR A 90 1.82 5.85 -2.82
C THR A 90 2.90 6.65 -3.56
N ARG A 91 3.67 5.95 -4.40
CA ARG A 91 4.61 6.54 -5.37
C ARG A 91 4.21 6.16 -6.78
N ASP A 92 4.70 6.97 -7.70
CA ASP A 92 4.57 6.82 -9.15
C ASP A 92 5.93 6.78 -9.85
N ASP A 93 7.03 6.98 -9.13
CA ASP A 93 8.40 6.98 -9.62
C ASP A 93 9.11 5.63 -9.44
N ILE A 94 9.76 5.16 -10.51
CA ILE A 94 10.63 3.97 -10.45
C ILE A 94 11.92 4.36 -9.74
N ASP A 95 12.25 3.62 -8.68
CA ASP A 95 13.53 3.74 -8.00
C ASP A 95 14.64 3.18 -8.91
N PRO A 96 15.61 4.00 -9.36
CA PRO A 96 16.60 3.60 -10.36
C PRO A 96 17.57 2.54 -9.83
N GLU A 97 17.74 2.42 -8.52
CA GLU A 97 18.60 1.39 -7.92
C GLU A 97 17.86 0.04 -7.82
N LYS A 98 16.54 0.08 -7.60
CA LYS A 98 15.71 -1.12 -7.39
C LYS A 98 15.04 -1.63 -8.66
N GLY A 99 14.80 -0.75 -9.64
CA GLY A 99 14.11 -1.05 -10.89
C GLY A 99 12.60 -1.24 -10.77
N TYR A 100 12.00 -0.93 -9.61
CA TYR A 100 10.55 -0.98 -9.36
C TYR A 100 10.10 0.27 -8.58
N ILE A 101 8.78 0.47 -8.46
CA ILE A 101 8.19 1.54 -7.63
C ILE A 101 8.06 1.01 -6.19
N PRO A 102 8.86 1.47 -5.22
CA PRO A 102 8.73 1.02 -3.84
C PRO A 102 7.52 1.68 -3.17
N PRO A 103 6.85 0.99 -2.23
CA PRO A 103 5.76 1.59 -1.46
C PRO A 103 6.30 2.78 -0.65
N ARG A 104 5.53 3.87 -0.57
CA ARG A 104 5.88 5.00 0.30
C ARG A 104 5.59 4.68 1.76
N PHE A 105 4.41 4.14 2.02
CA PHE A 105 3.93 3.76 3.34
C PHE A 105 3.23 2.40 3.28
N THR A 106 3.24 1.66 4.39
CA THR A 106 2.30 0.55 4.59
C THR A 106 1.07 1.12 5.29
N VAL A 107 -0.08 1.10 4.61
CA VAL A 107 -1.30 1.76 5.11
C VAL A 107 -2.29 0.72 5.62
N PHE A 108 -2.80 0.98 6.82
CA PHE A 108 -3.87 0.20 7.43
C PHE A 108 -5.13 1.06 7.60
N GLU A 109 -6.25 0.56 7.11
CA GLU A 109 -7.58 1.07 7.41
C GLU A 109 -8.04 0.50 8.74
N VAL A 110 -8.45 1.39 9.66
CA VAL A 110 -9.07 1.01 10.93
C VAL A 110 -10.53 1.42 10.88
N GLU A 111 -11.43 0.44 10.90
CA GLU A 111 -12.88 0.65 10.97
C GLU A 111 -13.40 0.31 12.37
N VAL A 112 -14.21 1.21 12.92
CA VAL A 112 -14.82 1.05 14.25
C VAL A 112 -16.33 0.92 14.08
N ILE A 113 -16.85 -0.25 14.41
CA ILE A 113 -18.27 -0.58 14.27
C ILE A 113 -18.89 -0.71 15.65
N ASN A 114 -19.88 0.13 15.93
CA ASN A 114 -20.63 0.12 17.19
C ASN A 114 -22.03 -0.49 16.98
N LYS A 115 -22.27 -1.69 17.53
CA LYS A 115 -23.59 -2.35 17.46
C LYS A 115 -24.40 -2.25 18.76
N THR A 116 -23.75 -2.02 19.90
CA THR A 116 -24.38 -2.18 21.23
C THR A 116 -24.34 -0.91 22.06
N TYR A 117 -23.27 -0.13 21.99
CA TYR A 117 -23.05 0.99 22.90
C TYR A 117 -23.81 2.23 22.46
N ALA A 118 -24.17 3.11 23.40
CA ALA A 118 -24.85 4.37 23.09
C ALA A 118 -23.95 5.35 22.29
N LYS A 119 -22.64 5.34 22.59
CA LYS A 119 -21.61 6.13 21.93
C LYS A 119 -20.25 5.46 22.11
N ILE A 120 -19.41 5.56 21.09
CA ILE A 120 -18.01 5.14 21.15
C ILE A 120 -17.15 6.32 20.71
N GLU A 121 -16.03 6.52 21.40
CA GLU A 121 -14.97 7.43 20.99
C GLU A 121 -13.72 6.59 20.72
N PHE A 122 -13.30 6.61 19.46
CA PHE A 122 -12.00 6.08 19.05
C PHE A 122 -11.08 7.28 18.84
N ASP A 123 -10.12 7.47 19.73
CA ASP A 123 -9.16 8.59 19.69
C ASP A 123 -7.91 8.16 18.90
N PRO A 124 -7.71 8.63 17.66
CA PRO A 124 -6.54 8.27 16.86
C PRO A 124 -5.23 8.70 17.52
N ALA A 125 -5.25 9.71 18.39
CA ALA A 125 -4.05 10.19 19.08
C ALA A 125 -3.52 9.22 20.13
N LYS A 126 -4.36 8.27 20.56
CA LYS A 126 -3.97 7.18 21.46
C LYS A 126 -3.61 5.89 20.72
N ALA A 127 -3.81 5.83 19.40
CA ALA A 127 -3.46 4.68 18.60
C ALA A 127 -1.94 4.66 18.31
N THR A 128 -1.30 3.54 18.61
CA THR A 128 0.11 3.29 18.35
C THR A 128 0.30 1.99 17.58
N MET A 129 1.32 1.93 16.74
CA MET A 129 1.74 0.75 16.00
C MET A 129 3.19 0.43 16.37
N GLU A 130 3.46 -0.81 16.75
CA GLU A 130 4.83 -1.29 17.00
C GLU A 130 5.34 -1.99 15.74
N SER A 131 6.47 -1.55 15.19
CA SER A 131 7.12 -2.18 14.05
C SER A 131 8.63 -2.03 14.13
N GLY A 132 9.38 -3.10 13.87
CA GLY A 132 10.85 -3.05 13.86
C GLY A 132 11.51 -2.63 15.19
N GLY A 133 10.79 -2.71 16.32
CA GLY A 133 11.26 -2.21 17.62
C GLY A 133 11.00 -0.72 17.87
N GLU A 134 10.26 -0.06 16.98
CA GLU A 134 9.86 1.33 17.10
C GLU A 134 8.34 1.46 17.29
N THR A 135 7.96 2.44 18.11
CA THR A 135 6.56 2.85 18.27
C THR A 135 6.23 3.97 17.28
N HIS A 136 5.32 3.71 16.37
CA HIS A 136 4.77 4.67 15.42
C HIS A 136 3.43 5.22 15.91
N ARG A 137 3.21 6.52 15.69
CA ARG A 137 1.96 7.23 15.96
C ARG A 137 1.28 7.66 14.67
N TYR A 138 -0.01 7.96 14.77
CA TYR A 138 -0.81 8.47 13.66
C TYR A 138 -0.19 9.73 13.01
N TYR A 139 -0.45 9.89 11.71
CA TYR A 139 -0.16 11.10 10.95
C TYR A 139 -1.45 11.88 10.71
N ASP A 140 -1.42 13.18 10.99
CA ASP A 140 -2.53 14.10 10.72
C ASP A 140 -2.30 14.82 9.37
N PRO A 141 -3.34 14.89 8.52
CA PRO A 141 -3.29 15.56 7.21
C PRO A 141 -3.14 17.09 7.24
N GLY A 142 -3.08 17.74 8.40
CA GLY A 142 -2.64 19.13 8.47
C GLY A 142 -3.51 20.06 9.31
N ARG A 143 -4.12 19.61 10.41
CA ARG A 143 -4.47 20.57 11.46
C ARG A 143 -3.16 21.10 12.04
N GLU A 144 -2.96 22.43 12.03
CA GLU A 144 -1.83 23.07 12.74
C GLU A 144 -1.75 22.66 14.23
N GLY A 145 -2.83 22.09 14.79
CA GLY A 145 -2.90 21.50 16.13
C GLY A 145 -2.52 20.02 16.26
N ALA A 146 -2.20 19.29 15.19
CA ALA A 146 -1.83 17.87 15.27
C ALA A 146 -0.60 17.61 16.17
N VAL A 147 0.36 18.53 16.09
CA VAL A 147 1.56 18.52 16.94
C VAL A 147 1.20 18.78 18.41
N VAL A 148 0.14 19.55 18.68
CA VAL A 148 -0.33 19.87 20.04
C VAL A 148 -0.90 18.64 20.75
N LEU A 149 -1.44 17.67 20.00
CA LEU A 149 -1.87 16.36 20.51
C LEU A 149 -0.80 15.27 20.35
N GLY A 150 0.44 15.63 19.96
CA GLY A 150 1.57 14.71 19.84
C GLY A 150 1.51 13.76 18.64
N GLY A 151 0.76 14.11 17.59
CA GLY A 151 0.71 13.40 16.30
C GLY A 151 1.79 13.85 15.31
N ASN A 152 2.02 13.02 14.29
CA ASN A 152 2.94 13.34 13.19
C ASN A 152 2.24 14.21 12.12
N SER A 153 2.98 15.01 11.35
CA SER A 153 2.42 15.86 10.29
C SER A 153 2.87 15.37 8.92
N PHE A 154 1.93 15.11 8.02
CA PHE A 154 2.23 14.81 6.62
C PHE A 154 2.98 15.96 5.95
N THR A 155 2.55 17.21 6.16
CA THR A 155 3.24 18.40 5.63
C THR A 155 4.69 18.46 6.07
N LYS A 156 4.99 18.17 7.35
CA LYS A 156 6.36 18.14 7.84
C LYS A 156 7.17 17.02 7.19
N TYR A 157 6.60 15.82 7.09
CA TYR A 157 7.24 14.68 6.42
C TYR A 157 7.62 15.04 4.97
N TYR A 158 6.67 15.56 4.18
CA TYR A 158 6.93 15.95 2.79
C TYR A 158 8.00 17.04 2.66
N LYS A 159 7.94 18.08 3.50
CA LYS A 159 8.92 19.18 3.45
C LYS A 159 10.33 18.76 3.86
N MET A 160 10.47 17.91 4.88
CA MET A 160 11.78 17.56 5.43
C MET A 160 12.44 16.39 4.72
N GLU A 161 11.68 15.34 4.38
CA GLU A 161 12.24 14.10 3.83
C GLU A 161 12.27 14.11 2.29
N LEU A 162 11.31 14.81 1.66
CA LEU A 162 11.17 14.84 0.20
C LEU A 162 11.61 16.18 -0.42
N GLY A 163 11.90 17.20 0.41
CA GLY A 163 12.41 18.50 -0.05
C GLY A 163 11.46 19.27 -0.97
N THR A 164 10.16 18.99 -0.89
CA THR A 164 9.09 19.63 -1.67
C THR A 164 8.42 20.80 -0.96
#